data_AF-A0A656QGM2-F1
#
_entry.id   AF-A0A656QGM2-F1
#
_cell.length_a   1.000
_cell.length_b   1.000
_cell.length_c   1.000
_cell.angle_alpha   90.00
_cell.angle_beta   90.00
_cell.angle_gamma   90.00
#
_symmetry.space_group_name_H-M   'P 1'
#
loop_
_entity.id
_entity.type
_entity.pdbx_description
1 polymer ?
#
loop_
_entity_poly.entity_id
_entity_poly.type
_entity_poly.pdbx_seq_one_letter_code
_entity_poly.pdbx_strand_id
1 'polypeptide(L)'
;MLNEFAKTVLVIVAGLFPIINPPATALVVLSMLPHIGDADRAELARRICINSFVILLASLLIGAYVLTFFGISIPVLRVAGGFVVAMAGWSLLQTPDDDDGAEPAPTPRGGASLRAKAFYPLTLPITVGPGAIAVAIALGTGSPRHGLQPVHLAGVGVGLVVLCASIYVCVRFAGHLERLLGAVGTQIAMRLFAFIIFCIGVQILWLGLSELIASVQLNVK
;
A
#
# COMPACT_ATOMS: atom_id res chain seq x y z
N MET A 1 20.50 8.13 -18.26
CA MET A 1 20.10 6.81 -17.74
C MET A 1 19.94 6.78 -16.23
N LEU A 2 20.95 7.17 -15.44
CA LEU A 2 20.85 7.17 -13.96
C LEU A 2 19.75 8.10 -13.41
N ASN A 3 19.54 9.26 -14.02
CA ASN A 3 18.51 10.22 -13.58
C ASN A 3 17.07 9.70 -13.81
N GLU A 4 16.83 9.02 -14.93
CA GLU A 4 15.53 8.38 -15.25
C GLU A 4 15.24 7.19 -14.32
N PHE A 5 16.26 6.39 -14.04
CA PHE A 5 16.19 5.31 -13.07
C PHE A 5 15.84 5.83 -11.67
N ALA A 6 16.58 6.82 -11.17
CA ALA A 6 16.35 7.40 -9.85
C ALA A 6 14.96 8.04 -9.75
N LYS A 7 14.52 8.75 -10.80
CA LYS A 7 13.17 9.33 -10.86
C LYS A 7 12.09 8.27 -10.81
N THR A 8 12.26 7.16 -11.55
CA THR A 8 11.31 6.03 -11.54
C THR A 8 11.20 5.41 -10.14
N VAL A 9 12.35 5.11 -9.51
CA VAL A 9 12.39 4.58 -8.14
C VAL A 9 11.68 5.52 -7.18
N LEU A 10 11.98 6.82 -7.24
CA LEU A 10 11.42 7.82 -6.34
C LEU A 10 9.91 7.94 -6.53
N VAL A 11 9.41 7.95 -7.77
CA VAL A 11 7.96 8.01 -8.05
C VAL A 11 7.23 6.78 -7.51
N ILE A 12 7.76 5.57 -7.72
CA ILE A 12 7.17 4.33 -7.20
C ILE A 12 7.15 4.33 -5.68
N VAL A 13 8.28 4.66 -5.05
CA VAL A 13 8.39 4.68 -3.59
C VAL A 13 7.51 5.79 -3.01
N ALA A 14 7.59 7.03 -3.49
CA ALA A 14 6.80 8.14 -2.97
C ALA A 14 5.29 7.97 -3.20
N GLY A 15 4.89 7.32 -4.29
CA GLY A 15 3.48 7.06 -4.59
C GLY A 15 2.89 5.93 -3.75
N LEU A 16 3.62 4.83 -3.57
CA LEU A 16 3.11 3.63 -2.89
C LEU A 16 3.42 3.59 -1.38
N PHE A 17 4.54 4.18 -0.93
CA PHE A 17 4.98 4.11 0.46
C PHE A 17 3.96 4.68 1.44
N PRO A 18 3.36 5.87 1.22
CA PRO A 18 2.39 6.40 2.16
C PRO A 18 1.09 5.60 2.19
N ILE A 19 0.71 4.98 1.07
CA ILE A 19 -0.55 4.23 0.93
C ILE A 19 -0.44 2.87 1.62
N ILE A 20 0.69 2.20 1.40
CA ILE A 20 0.99 0.90 2.03
C ILE A 20 1.32 1.06 3.51
N ASN A 21 1.93 2.20 3.84
CA ASN A 21 2.28 2.61 5.20
C ASN A 21 2.93 1.48 6.02
N PRO A 22 4.20 1.15 5.74
CA PRO A 22 4.93 0.11 6.46
C PRO A 22 4.89 0.25 7.99
N PRO A 23 5.03 1.46 8.58
CA PRO A 23 4.87 1.66 10.02
C PRO A 23 3.47 1.28 10.54
N ALA A 24 2.40 1.75 9.91
CA ALA A 24 1.04 1.40 10.34
C ALA A 24 0.77 -0.11 10.19
N THR A 25 1.21 -0.72 9.10
CA THR A 25 1.14 -2.18 8.90
C THR A 25 1.84 -2.91 10.05
N ALA A 26 3.01 -2.45 10.48
CA ALA A 26 3.74 -3.05 11.59
C ALA A 26 2.97 -2.97 12.91
N LEU A 27 2.34 -1.83 13.19
CA LEU A 27 1.54 -1.61 14.40
C LEU A 27 0.25 -2.45 14.40
N VAL A 28 -0.40 -2.59 13.24
CA VAL A 28 -1.59 -3.45 13.09
C VAL A 28 -1.23 -4.93 13.23
N VAL A 29 -0.10 -5.37 12.67
CA VAL A 29 0.39 -6.75 12.87
C VAL A 29 0.65 -7.01 14.36
N LEU A 30 1.19 -6.02 15.08
CA LEU A 30 1.48 -6.13 16.49
C LEU A 30 0.23 -6.20 17.36
N SER A 31 -0.77 -5.37 17.07
CA SER A 31 -2.05 -5.40 17.80
C SER A 31 -2.84 -6.69 17.52
N MET A 32 -2.78 -7.22 16.29
CA MET A 32 -3.44 -8.49 15.95
C MET A 32 -2.71 -9.73 16.48
N LEU A 33 -1.39 -9.65 16.69
CA LEU A 33 -0.53 -10.78 17.10
C LEU A 33 0.44 -10.37 18.23
N PRO A 34 -0.06 -9.96 19.41
CA PRO A 34 0.78 -9.41 20.48
C PRO A 34 1.79 -10.43 21.07
N HIS A 35 1.52 -11.74 20.96
CA HIS A 35 2.35 -12.80 21.55
C HIS A 35 3.07 -13.70 20.52
N ILE A 36 3.21 -13.24 19.27
CA ILE A 36 3.95 -14.01 18.25
C ILE A 36 5.46 -13.98 18.54
N GLY A 37 6.12 -15.14 18.48
CA GLY A 37 7.57 -15.25 18.66
C GLY A 37 8.34 -14.55 17.54
N ASP A 38 9.58 -14.14 17.82
CA ASP A 38 10.41 -13.39 16.86
C ASP A 38 10.63 -14.10 15.53
N ALA A 39 10.80 -15.42 15.56
CA ALA A 39 10.98 -16.24 14.36
C ALA A 39 9.71 -16.26 13.49
N ASP A 40 8.54 -16.41 14.12
CA ASP A 40 7.24 -16.43 13.42
C ASP A 40 6.89 -15.04 12.88
N ARG A 41 7.28 -13.97 13.58
CA ARG A 41 7.13 -12.58 13.11
C ARG A 41 7.97 -12.30 11.88
N ALA A 42 9.22 -12.77 11.83
CA ALA A 42 10.08 -12.62 10.67
C ALA A 42 9.53 -13.38 9.45
N GLU A 43 9.01 -14.59 9.67
CA GLU A 43 8.36 -15.37 8.61
C GLU A 43 7.06 -14.71 8.13
N LEU A 44 6.27 -14.11 9.02
CA LEU A 44 5.08 -13.35 8.67
C LEU A 44 5.44 -12.10 7.85
N ALA A 45 6.43 -11.32 8.29
CA ALA A 45 6.93 -10.15 7.58
C ALA A 45 7.40 -10.50 6.16
N ARG A 46 8.14 -11.61 6.03
CA ARG A 46 8.61 -12.10 4.72
C ARG A 46 7.44 -12.46 3.81
N ARG A 47 6.39 -13.08 4.34
CA ARG A 47 5.19 -13.43 3.55
C ARG A 47 4.42 -12.21 3.10
N ILE A 48 4.17 -11.24 4.00
CA ILE A 48 3.48 -9.99 3.65
C ILE A 48 4.27 -9.26 2.56
N CYS A 49 5.59 -9.20 2.71
CA CYS A 49 6.51 -8.64 1.72
C CYS A 49 6.41 -9.34 0.36
N ILE A 50 6.52 -10.67 0.29
CA ILE A 50 6.42 -11.43 -0.97
C ILE A 50 5.05 -11.26 -1.62
N ASN A 51 3.97 -11.39 -0.85
CA ASN A 51 2.62 -11.25 -1.37
C ASN A 51 2.39 -9.83 -1.91
N SER A 52 2.84 -8.81 -1.17
CA SER A 52 2.74 -7.41 -1.59
C SER A 52 3.53 -7.15 -2.87
N PHE A 53 4.75 -7.67 -2.95
CA PHE A 53 5.59 -7.58 -4.13
C PHE A 53 4.90 -8.18 -5.36
N VAL A 54 4.36 -9.40 -5.23
CA VAL A 54 3.70 -10.10 -6.35
C VAL A 54 2.44 -9.34 -6.80
N ILE A 55 1.60 -8.91 -5.86
CA ILE A 55 0.35 -8.19 -6.18
C ILE A 55 0.64 -6.84 -6.83
N LEU A 56 1.58 -6.06 -6.28
CA LEU A 56 1.96 -4.77 -6.85
C LEU A 56 2.63 -4.94 -8.20
N LEU A 57 3.55 -5.90 -8.35
CA LEU A 57 4.21 -6.17 -9.63
C LEU A 57 3.21 -6.59 -10.70
N ALA A 58 2.30 -7.51 -10.38
CA ALA A 58 1.23 -7.91 -11.29
C ALA A 58 0.33 -6.72 -11.66
N SER A 59 -0.02 -5.87 -10.69
CA SER A 59 -0.84 -4.68 -10.92
C SER A 59 -0.13 -3.65 -11.82
N LEU A 60 1.17 -3.42 -11.62
CA LEU A 60 1.96 -2.51 -12.47
C LEU A 60 2.06 -3.03 -13.91
N LEU A 61 2.30 -4.32 -14.09
CA LEU A 61 2.56 -4.91 -15.41
C LEU A 61 1.27 -5.20 -16.20
N ILE A 62 0.26 -5.75 -15.53
CA ILE A 62 -0.96 -6.28 -16.15
C ILE A 62 -2.10 -5.25 -16.08
N GLY A 63 -2.06 -4.33 -15.12
CA GLY A 63 -3.15 -3.38 -14.87
C GLY A 63 -3.56 -2.57 -16.10
N ALA A 64 -2.59 -2.09 -16.88
CA ALA A 64 -2.87 -1.35 -18.11
C ALA A 64 -3.70 -2.17 -19.12
N TYR A 65 -3.40 -3.47 -19.23
CA TYR A 65 -4.10 -4.38 -20.13
C TYR A 65 -5.52 -4.64 -19.66
N VAL A 66 -5.71 -4.83 -18.35
CA VAL A 66 -7.04 -5.01 -17.74
C VAL A 66 -7.91 -3.76 -17.95
N LEU A 67 -7.37 -2.56 -17.73
CA LEU A 67 -8.10 -1.32 -17.97
C LEU A 67 -8.55 -1.19 -19.43
N THR A 68 -7.65 -1.52 -20.37
CA THR A 68 -7.95 -1.47 -21.80
C THR A 68 -9.04 -2.48 -22.17
N PHE A 69 -8.99 -3.69 -21.61
CA PHE A 69 -10.00 -4.73 -21.82
C PHE A 69 -11.40 -4.29 -21.37
N PHE A 70 -11.51 -3.61 -20.23
CA PHE A 70 -12.78 -3.06 -19.73
C PHE A 70 -13.14 -1.67 -20.29
N GLY A 71 -12.29 -1.06 -21.11
CA GLY A 71 -12.49 0.29 -21.62
C GLY A 71 -12.41 1.39 -20.55
N ILE A 72 -11.73 1.14 -19.43
CA ILE A 72 -11.61 2.08 -18.30
C ILE A 72 -10.42 3.01 -18.54
N SER A 73 -10.64 4.32 -18.48
CA SER A 73 -9.58 5.32 -18.63
C SER A 73 -8.76 5.49 -17.34
N ILE A 74 -7.50 5.90 -17.49
CA ILE A 74 -6.58 6.16 -16.35
C ILE A 74 -7.14 7.21 -15.37
N PRO A 75 -7.76 8.34 -15.82
CA PRO A 75 -8.35 9.31 -14.91
C PRO A 75 -9.47 8.71 -14.03
N VAL A 76 -10.32 7.85 -14.59
CA VAL A 76 -11.39 7.18 -13.85
C VAL A 76 -10.81 6.25 -12.79
N LEU A 77 -9.77 5.49 -13.12
CA LEU A 77 -9.07 4.65 -12.15
C LEU A 77 -8.45 5.48 -11.02
N ARG A 78 -7.87 6.64 -11.31
CA ARG A 78 -7.33 7.55 -10.28
C ARG A 78 -8.42 8.06 -9.35
N VAL A 79 -9.58 8.45 -9.88
CA VAL A 79 -10.73 8.86 -9.05
C VAL A 79 -11.17 7.70 -8.13
N ALA A 80 -11.38 6.50 -8.68
CA ALA A 80 -11.79 5.34 -7.91
C ALA A 80 -10.74 4.94 -6.87
N GLY A 81 -9.46 4.90 -7.25
CA GLY A 81 -8.34 4.57 -6.38
C GLY A 81 -8.16 5.59 -5.25
N GLY A 82 -8.19 6.88 -5.58
CA GLY A 82 -8.12 7.97 -4.61
C GLY A 82 -9.27 7.92 -3.61
N PHE A 83 -10.49 7.60 -4.08
CA PHE A 83 -11.65 7.42 -3.21
C PHE A 83 -11.47 6.26 -2.23
N VAL A 84 -10.99 5.11 -2.70
CA VAL A 84 -10.71 3.95 -1.85
C VAL A 84 -9.61 4.26 -0.82
N VAL A 85 -8.53 4.93 -1.22
CA VAL A 85 -7.45 5.34 -0.30
C VAL A 85 -7.97 6.33 0.74
N ALA A 86 -8.78 7.31 0.32
CA ALA A 86 -9.39 8.28 1.23
C ALA A 86 -10.32 7.57 2.24
N MET A 87 -11.17 6.64 1.79
CA MET A 87 -12.01 5.86 2.70
C MET A 87 -11.19 5.00 3.67
N ALA A 88 -10.07 4.42 3.22
CA ALA A 88 -9.18 3.67 4.10
C ALA A 88 -8.56 4.57 5.18
N GLY A 89 -7.98 5.71 4.79
CA GLY A 89 -7.45 6.70 5.74
C GLY A 89 -8.52 7.21 6.72
N TRP A 90 -9.73 7.45 6.21
CA TRP A 90 -10.88 7.84 7.03
C TRP A 90 -11.31 6.76 8.01
N SER A 91 -11.35 5.48 7.60
CA SER A 91 -11.65 4.38 8.53
C SER A 91 -10.62 4.27 9.65
N LEU A 92 -9.33 4.49 9.35
CA LEU A 92 -8.28 4.48 10.37
C LEU A 92 -8.38 5.68 11.32
N LEU A 93 -8.89 6.83 10.86
CA LEU A 93 -9.17 7.99 11.72
C LEU A 93 -10.38 7.76 12.64
N GLN A 94 -11.34 6.96 12.19
CA GLN A 94 -12.58 6.68 12.91
C GLN A 94 -12.49 5.46 13.82
N THR A 95 -11.48 4.59 13.66
CA THR A 95 -11.28 3.44 14.55
C THR A 95 -11.24 3.94 16.00
N PRO A 96 -12.23 3.56 16.84
CA PRO A 96 -12.23 3.93 18.25
C PRO A 96 -10.95 3.40 18.92
N ASP A 97 -10.41 4.17 19.86
CA ASP A 97 -9.26 3.75 20.68
C ASP A 97 -9.64 2.64 21.69
N ASP A 98 -10.89 2.18 21.67
CA ASP A 98 -11.44 1.23 22.63
C ASP A 98 -11.09 -0.21 22.26
N ASP A 99 -10.54 -0.87 23.28
CA ASP A 99 -10.07 -2.25 23.40
C ASP A 99 -11.17 -3.34 23.25
N ASP A 100 -12.28 -3.06 22.58
CA ASP A 100 -13.42 -3.99 22.55
C ASP A 100 -13.78 -4.46 21.14
N GLY A 101 -13.41 -5.71 20.84
CA GLY A 101 -14.26 -6.55 19.98
C GLY A 101 -13.64 -7.25 18.77
N ALA A 102 -12.32 -7.26 18.58
CA ALA A 102 -11.74 -8.36 17.82
C ALA A 102 -11.61 -9.54 18.77
N GLU A 103 -12.56 -10.49 18.75
CA GLU A 103 -12.41 -11.77 19.43
C GLU A 103 -10.95 -12.24 19.27
N PRO A 104 -10.29 -12.70 20.36
CA PRO A 104 -8.95 -13.25 20.23
C PRO A 104 -9.05 -14.49 19.36
N ALA A 105 -8.81 -14.32 18.06
CA ALA A 105 -8.81 -15.42 17.12
C ALA A 105 -7.80 -16.44 17.67
N PRO A 106 -8.24 -17.67 17.96
CA PRO A 106 -7.54 -18.60 18.83
C PRO A 106 -6.07 -18.69 18.41
N THR A 107 -5.18 -18.63 19.40
CA THR A 107 -3.73 -18.79 19.23
C THR A 107 -3.46 -19.96 18.28
N PRO A 108 -2.97 -19.70 17.06
CA PRO A 108 -2.91 -20.77 16.08
C PRO A 108 -1.70 -21.65 16.41
N ARG A 109 -1.98 -22.82 16.99
CA ARG A 109 -1.03 -23.92 17.06
C ARG A 109 -0.81 -24.45 15.63
N GLY A 110 0.15 -23.88 14.91
CA GLY A 110 0.65 -24.44 13.65
C GLY A 110 0.91 -23.43 12.52
N GLY A 111 1.98 -23.66 11.76
CA GLY A 111 2.44 -22.75 10.70
C GLY A 111 1.49 -22.53 9.51
N ALA A 112 0.43 -23.35 9.34
CA ALA A 112 -0.53 -23.25 8.24
C ALA A 112 -1.55 -22.10 8.41
N SER A 113 -2.00 -21.84 9.65
CA SER A 113 -2.93 -20.76 9.98
C SER A 113 -2.27 -19.37 9.98
N LEU A 114 -0.96 -19.31 10.27
CA LEU A 114 -0.15 -18.12 10.05
C LEU A 114 -0.05 -17.77 8.55
N ARG A 115 -0.01 -18.76 7.65
CA ARG A 115 0.00 -18.51 6.18
C ARG A 115 -1.31 -17.88 5.72
N ALA A 116 -2.44 -18.39 6.20
CA ALA A 116 -3.76 -17.89 5.84
C ALA A 116 -3.94 -16.44 6.32
N LYS A 117 -3.57 -16.14 7.59
CA LYS A 117 -3.62 -14.78 8.16
C LYS A 117 -2.67 -13.79 7.45
N ALA A 118 -1.50 -14.26 7.00
CA ALA A 118 -0.54 -13.44 6.24
C ALA A 118 -1.13 -12.93 4.93
N PHE A 119 -1.92 -13.77 4.23
CA PHE A 119 -2.55 -13.39 2.97
C PHE A 119 -3.82 -12.55 3.21
N TYR A 120 -4.70 -13.00 4.10
CA TYR A 120 -5.94 -12.31 4.48
C TYR A 120 -6.13 -12.35 6.00
N PRO A 121 -6.31 -11.22 6.71
CA PRO A 121 -6.50 -9.86 6.22
C PRO A 121 -5.20 -9.02 6.08
N LEU A 122 -4.04 -9.56 6.48
CA LEU A 122 -2.83 -8.76 6.67
C LEU A 122 -2.27 -8.19 5.36
N THR A 123 -2.07 -9.02 4.32
CA THR A 123 -1.66 -8.48 3.01
C THR A 123 -2.84 -7.84 2.29
N LEU A 124 -3.98 -8.53 2.26
CA LEU A 124 -5.23 -8.05 1.65
C LEU A 124 -6.32 -8.06 2.72
N PRO A 125 -6.97 -6.92 3.08
CA PRO A 125 -6.86 -5.59 2.49
C PRO A 125 -5.90 -4.63 3.21
N ILE A 126 -5.27 -5.02 4.33
CA ILE A 126 -4.63 -4.08 5.24
C ILE A 126 -3.36 -3.44 4.64
N THR A 127 -2.45 -4.21 4.05
CA THR A 127 -1.18 -3.68 3.49
C THR A 127 -1.27 -3.29 2.02
N VAL A 128 -1.87 -4.13 1.17
CA VAL A 128 -2.05 -3.89 -0.27
C VAL A 128 -3.53 -3.84 -0.59
N GLY A 129 -4.22 -2.87 -0.01
CA GLY A 129 -5.65 -2.68 -0.26
C GLY A 129 -5.96 -2.29 -1.71
N PRO A 130 -7.26 -2.25 -2.07
CA PRO A 130 -7.71 -1.85 -3.41
C PRO A 130 -7.20 -0.46 -3.83
N GLY A 131 -6.94 0.44 -2.87
CA GLY A 131 -6.32 1.74 -3.12
C GLY A 131 -4.86 1.63 -3.58
N ALA A 132 -4.06 0.78 -2.92
CA ALA A 132 -2.67 0.52 -3.33
C ALA A 132 -2.60 -0.12 -4.71
N ILE A 133 -3.53 -1.03 -5.03
CA ILE A 133 -3.66 -1.65 -6.36
C ILE A 133 -3.99 -0.59 -7.42
N ALA A 134 -4.96 0.29 -7.16
CA ALA A 134 -5.34 1.34 -8.11
C ALA A 134 -4.18 2.32 -8.37
N VAL A 135 -3.42 2.70 -7.35
CA VAL A 135 -2.23 3.54 -7.51
C VAL A 135 -1.11 2.81 -8.24
N ALA A 136 -0.87 1.54 -7.91
CA ALA A 136 0.08 0.70 -8.64
C ALA A 136 -0.22 0.66 -10.14
N ILE A 137 -1.49 0.46 -10.52
CA ILE A 137 -1.91 0.48 -11.92
C ILE A 137 -1.75 1.89 -12.53
N ALA A 138 -2.14 2.94 -11.80
CA ALA A 138 -2.03 4.33 -12.28
C ALA A 138 -0.56 4.75 -12.52
N LEU A 139 0.37 4.29 -11.68
CA LEU A 139 1.81 4.53 -11.84
C LEU A 139 2.42 3.70 -12.97
N GLY A 140 1.97 2.44 -13.12
CA GLY A 140 2.36 1.59 -14.25
C GLY A 140 1.90 2.12 -15.60
N THR A 141 0.77 2.84 -15.65
CA THR A 141 0.18 3.41 -16.87
C THR A 141 0.60 4.85 -17.15
N GLY A 142 0.90 5.64 -16.12
CA GLY A 142 1.34 7.04 -16.24
C GLY A 142 2.85 7.20 -16.49
N SER A 143 3.62 6.12 -16.42
CA SER A 143 5.05 6.17 -16.74
C SER A 143 5.27 6.44 -18.23
N PRO A 144 6.25 7.31 -18.59
CA PRO A 144 6.37 7.82 -19.94
C PRO A 144 6.53 6.69 -20.94
N ARG A 145 5.68 6.71 -21.98
CA ARG A 145 5.65 5.81 -23.16
C ARG A 145 6.94 5.83 -24.01
N HIS A 146 8.09 6.23 -23.46
CA HIS A 146 9.40 6.20 -24.12
C HIS A 146 10.03 4.80 -24.04
N GLY A 147 9.32 3.82 -24.60
CA GLY A 147 9.78 2.44 -24.76
C GLY A 147 9.94 1.67 -23.46
N LEU A 148 9.83 0.35 -23.55
CA LEU A 148 10.31 -0.59 -22.53
C LEU A 148 11.85 -0.51 -22.45
N GLN A 149 12.39 0.64 -22.05
CA GLN A 149 13.81 0.73 -21.77
C GLN A 149 14.07 -0.17 -20.54
N PRO A 150 15.04 -1.10 -20.62
CA PRO A 150 15.35 -2.00 -19.51
C PRO A 150 15.69 -1.23 -18.22
N VAL A 151 16.12 0.02 -18.35
CA VAL A 151 16.38 0.96 -17.24
C VAL A 151 15.11 1.29 -16.43
N HIS A 152 13.95 1.45 -17.07
CA HIS A 152 12.69 1.75 -16.38
C HIS A 152 12.15 0.52 -15.64
N LEU A 153 12.22 -0.66 -16.27
CA LEU A 153 11.82 -1.92 -15.63
C LEU A 153 12.71 -2.25 -14.42
N ALA A 154 14.02 -2.00 -14.54
CA ALA A 154 14.95 -2.11 -13.42
C ALA A 154 14.61 -1.11 -12.30
N GLY A 155 14.24 0.13 -12.63
CA GLY A 155 13.82 1.16 -11.68
C GLY A 155 12.54 0.77 -10.92
N VAL A 156 11.54 0.23 -11.61
CA VAL A 156 10.32 -0.30 -11.00
C VAL A 156 10.63 -1.46 -10.06
N GLY A 157 11.46 -2.43 -10.50
CA GLY A 157 11.86 -3.56 -9.68
C GLY A 157 12.58 -3.13 -8.41
N VAL A 158 13.55 -2.21 -8.52
CA VAL A 158 14.28 -1.66 -7.36
C VAL A 158 13.36 -0.86 -6.44
N GLY A 159 12.44 -0.05 -6.98
CA GLY A 159 11.46 0.68 -6.18
C GLY A 159 10.55 -0.24 -5.37
N LEU A 160 10.05 -1.32 -5.99
CA LEU A 160 9.27 -2.35 -5.28
C LEU A 160 10.11 -3.06 -4.21
N VAL A 161 11.36 -3.40 -4.51
CA VAL A 161 12.26 -4.06 -3.54
C VAL A 161 12.52 -3.15 -2.33
N VAL A 162 12.77 -1.85 -2.55
CA VAL A 162 12.96 -0.87 -1.46
C VAL A 162 11.71 -0.80 -0.59
N LEU A 163 10.53 -0.76 -1.21
CA LEU A 163 9.26 -0.70 -0.49
C LEU A 163 8.94 -2.00 0.26
N CYS A 164 9.27 -3.15 -0.33
CA CYS A 164 9.13 -4.44 0.31
C CYS A 164 10.13 -4.63 1.48
N ALA A 165 11.35 -4.10 1.32
CA ALA A 165 12.34 -4.05 2.38
C ALA A 165 11.88 -3.17 3.55
N SER A 166 11.23 -2.02 3.28
CA SER A 166 10.70 -1.16 4.35
C SER A 166 9.57 -1.84 5.12
N ILE A 167 8.64 -2.54 4.44
CA ILE A 167 7.63 -3.39 5.10
C ILE A 167 8.29 -4.44 5.99
N TYR A 168 9.27 -5.17 5.46
CA TYR A 168 9.96 -6.21 6.21
C TYR A 168 10.63 -5.65 7.47
N VAL A 169 11.37 -4.55 7.35
CA VAL A 169 12.04 -3.89 8.48
C VAL A 169 11.02 -3.40 9.50
N CYS A 170 9.99 -2.66 9.08
CA CYS A 170 8.98 -2.14 10.00
C CYS A 170 8.27 -3.27 10.76
N VAL A 171 7.83 -4.32 10.08
CA VAL A 171 7.13 -5.45 10.72
C VAL A 171 8.08 -6.27 11.61
N ARG A 172 9.33 -6.49 11.18
CA ARG A 172 10.34 -7.19 11.98
C ARG A 172 10.64 -6.45 13.29
N PHE A 173 10.76 -5.13 13.23
CA PHE A 173 11.06 -4.26 14.38
C PHE A 173 9.81 -3.69 15.05
N ALA A 174 8.61 -4.19 14.75
CA ALA A 174 7.35 -3.68 15.29
C ALA A 174 7.34 -3.64 16.83
N GLY A 175 7.89 -4.66 17.49
CA GLY A 175 7.96 -4.71 18.96
C GLY A 175 8.96 -3.70 19.56
N HIS A 176 9.96 -3.28 18.79
CA HIS A 176 10.85 -2.20 19.19
C HIS A 176 10.20 -0.83 18.98
N LEU A 177 9.40 -0.69 17.92
CA LEU A 177 8.63 0.51 17.62
C LEU A 177 7.58 0.79 18.71
N GLU A 178 6.83 -0.23 19.15
CA GLU A 178 5.88 -0.12 20.25
C GLU A 178 6.57 0.21 21.58
N ARG A 179 7.72 -0.42 21.87
CA ARG A 179 8.51 -0.11 23.08
C ARG A 179 9.07 1.31 23.08
N LEU A 180 9.38 1.86 21.91
CA LEU A 180 9.90 3.22 21.76
C LEU A 180 8.79 4.28 21.87
N LEU A 181 7.63 4.03 21.25
CA LEU A 181 6.52 4.99 21.19
C LEU A 181 5.56 4.88 22.39
N GLY A 182 5.52 3.71 23.06
CA GLY A 182 4.50 3.38 24.06
C GLY A 182 3.10 3.25 23.45
N ALA A 183 2.13 2.78 24.24
CA ALA A 183 0.75 2.58 23.77
C ALA A 183 0.11 3.90 23.26
N VAL A 184 0.26 4.98 24.03
CA VAL A 184 -0.29 6.31 23.69
C VAL A 184 0.40 6.93 22.48
N GLY A 185 1.73 6.86 22.38
CA GLY A 185 2.46 7.41 21.23
C GLY A 185 2.17 6.64 19.95
N THR A 186 1.93 5.34 20.05
CA THR A 186 1.50 4.49 18.94
C THR A 186 0.13 4.92 18.39
N GLN A 187 -0.83 5.22 19.26
CA GLN A 187 -2.15 5.73 18.87
C GLN A 187 -2.04 7.08 18.14
N ILE A 188 -1.25 8.02 18.68
CA ILE A 188 -1.04 9.33 18.05
C ILE A 188 -0.39 9.16 16.67
N ALA A 189 0.66 8.34 16.57
CA ALA A 189 1.33 8.07 15.30
C ALA A 189 0.36 7.47 14.26
N MET A 190 -0.47 6.50 14.66
CA MET A 190 -1.50 5.91 13.80
C MET A 190 -2.49 6.96 13.27
N ARG A 191 -2.96 7.87 14.13
CA ARG A 191 -3.86 8.97 13.72
C ARG A 191 -3.20 9.92 12.73
N LEU A 192 -1.94 10.28 12.94
CA LEU A 192 -1.17 11.13 12.01
C LEU A 192 -1.00 10.45 10.65
N PHE A 193 -0.64 9.17 10.65
CA PHE A 193 -0.51 8.37 9.45
C PHE A 193 -1.84 8.21 8.69
N ALA A 194 -2.93 7.99 9.41
CA ALA A 194 -4.28 7.90 8.85
C ALA A 194 -4.68 9.20 8.14
N PHE A 195 -4.37 10.34 8.75
CA PHE A 195 -4.58 11.66 8.13
C PHE A 195 -3.74 11.86 6.86
N ILE A 196 -2.46 11.44 6.87
CA ILE A 196 -1.61 11.50 5.66
C ILE A 196 -2.18 10.63 4.54
N ILE A 197 -2.61 9.40 4.83
CA ILE A 197 -3.26 8.50 3.85
C ILE A 197 -4.51 9.16 3.28
N PHE A 198 -5.36 9.73 4.14
CA PHE A 198 -6.57 10.44 3.71
C PHE A 198 -6.26 11.57 2.73
N CYS A 199 -5.31 12.45 3.09
CA CYS A 199 -4.87 13.55 2.25
C CYS A 199 -4.34 13.08 0.88
N ILE A 200 -3.59 11.98 0.85
CA ILE A 200 -3.06 11.40 -0.38
C ILE A 200 -4.19 10.82 -1.25
N GLY A 201 -5.17 10.16 -0.64
CA GLY A 201 -6.37 9.69 -1.34
C GLY A 201 -7.13 10.84 -2.00
N VAL A 202 -7.36 11.94 -1.27
CA VAL A 202 -7.99 13.15 -1.80
C VAL A 202 -7.16 13.77 -2.93
N GLN A 203 -5.83 13.81 -2.81
CA GLN A 203 -4.95 14.33 -3.85
C GLN A 203 -5.03 13.51 -5.15
N ILE A 204 -5.03 12.18 -5.05
CA ILE A 204 -5.15 11.29 -6.22
C ILE A 204 -6.54 11.45 -6.87
N LEU A 205 -7.59 11.58 -6.05
CA LEU A 205 -8.95 11.84 -6.53
C LEU A 205 -9.02 13.16 -7.30
N TRP A 206 -8.43 14.22 -6.76
CA TRP A 206 -8.36 15.52 -7.42
C TRP A 206 -7.61 15.47 -8.75
N LEU A 207 -6.46 14.77 -8.80
CA LEU A 207 -5.69 14.57 -10.03
C LEU A 207 -6.49 13.82 -11.11
N GLY A 208 -7.23 12.78 -10.72
CA GLY A 208 -8.09 12.07 -11.68
C GLY A 208 -9.27 12.92 -12.15
N LEU A 209 -9.88 13.69 -11.25
CA LEU A 209 -11.01 14.55 -11.56
C LEU A 209 -10.61 15.71 -12.47
N SER A 210 -9.46 16.34 -12.24
CA SER A 210 -8.96 17.43 -13.07
C SER A 210 -8.67 16.97 -14.51
N GLU A 211 -8.08 15.79 -14.68
CA GLU A 211 -7.89 15.16 -16.00
C GLU A 211 -9.21 14.84 -16.69
N LEU A 212 -10.21 14.36 -15.94
CA LEU A 212 -11.54 14.08 -16.48
C LEU A 212 -12.22 15.36 -16.97
N ILE A 213 -12.20 16.43 -16.16
CA ILE A 213 -12.77 17.73 -16.52
C ILE A 213 -12.07 18.32 -17.75
N ALA A 214 -10.75 18.27 -17.80
CA ALA A 214 -9.97 18.73 -18.95
C ALA A 214 -10.31 17.95 -20.23
N SER A 215 -10.51 16.63 -20.12
CA SER A 215 -10.89 15.79 -21.26
C SER A 215 -12.28 16.13 -21.82
N VAL A 216 -13.22 16.54 -20.96
CA VAL A 216 -14.55 17.00 -21.37
C VAL A 216 -14.45 18.36 -22.07
N GLN A 217 -13.65 19.29 -21.55
CA GLN A 217 -13.48 20.63 -22.16
C GLN A 217 -12.84 20.58 -23.57
N LEU A 218 -11.97 19.60 -23.84
CA LEU A 218 -11.36 19.41 -25.16
C LEU A 218 -12.32 18.83 -26.20
N ASN A 219 -13.40 18.16 -25.80
CA ASN A 219 -14.39 17.57 -26.69
C ASN A 219 -15.57 18.53 -27.02
N VAL A 220 -15.55 19.76 -26.50
CA VAL A 220 -16.60 20.79 -26.69
C VAL A 220 -16.18 21.85 -27.72
N LYS A 221 -15.22 21.54 -28.60
CA LYS A 221 -14.84 22.37 -29.75
C LYS A 221 -14.92 21.55 -31.04
#